data_AF-A0A1C4W5C6-F1
#
_entry.id   AF-A0A1C4W5C6-F1
#
_cell.length_a   1.000
_cell.length_b   1.000
_cell.length_c   1.000
_cell.angle_alpha   90.00
_cell.angle_beta   90.00
_cell.angle_gamma   90.00
#
_symmetry.space_group_name_H-M   'P 1'
#
loop_
_entity.id
_entity.type
_entity.pdbx_description
1 polymer ?
#
loop_
_entity_poly.entity_id
_entity_poly.type
_entity_poly.pdbx_seq_one_letter_code
_entity_poly.pdbx_strand_id
1 'polypeptide(L)'
;MQTVGPYALHRKISTCELGEVWAARDSAERPFTVAVLAPAAAEGGWREAFAAAANTLARSDGLPITGANHTGPVPWVACAAEQGAGAAHVFLALGQRLTPVGEPSAGTGPQGVGPPAGPAPATRAAGVGPATDHPTGRPGGGASAAPADGSRAPMATALSAGPATDGSAPPAGAPRPSGPTSPAPQPPAPPRTASTPQQALPALPRPAPHQVVPYPHPPVMPRPAPAGYPAYPPVTARGRSHTGWWLALVAVVALVAAAVGAVGGFGLAGRSDGGRTGVVAGTATPTPSADLGLPGTPPRQPGVEPPIGGGWPAAAPTFAGTDPTREITGLAGVDFSFRVPIGWSCTEAGRTSGSAHYRCGIPAADGSIIGGDLVVRQCPRLCTDERRTALRRQEEAWGLQWVRSGEFTTWAETARVDGAPRYGLVYLSYWRSVPEDAIDRQLVLRMTAPLDRADEVRKVAASVRAATFTI
;
A
#
# COMPACT_ATOMS: atom_id res chain seq x y z
N MET A 1 -25.24 32.09 -3.75
CA MET A 1 -23.86 31.56 -3.75
C MET A 1 -23.68 30.73 -2.50
N GLN A 2 -23.05 29.57 -2.61
CA GLN A 2 -22.79 28.72 -1.45
C GLN A 2 -21.62 29.31 -0.65
N THR A 3 -21.77 29.45 0.66
CA THR A 3 -20.71 29.93 1.55
C THR A 3 -20.29 28.83 2.50
N VAL A 4 -19.01 28.84 2.85
CA VAL A 4 -18.43 27.92 3.83
C VAL A 4 -17.48 28.72 4.72
N GLY A 5 -17.89 28.93 5.97
CA GLY A 5 -17.21 29.89 6.85
C GLY A 5 -17.23 31.30 6.24
N PRO A 6 -16.10 32.02 6.23
CA PRO A 6 -16.01 33.37 5.64
C PRO A 6 -15.83 33.36 4.11
N TYR A 7 -15.84 32.20 3.45
CA TYR A 7 -15.51 32.06 2.04
C TYR A 7 -16.75 31.83 1.17
N ALA A 8 -16.90 32.64 0.12
CA ALA A 8 -17.91 32.48 -0.92
C ALA A 8 -17.37 31.59 -2.05
N LEU A 9 -17.96 30.40 -2.20
CA LEU A 9 -17.59 29.42 -3.23
C LEU A 9 -18.21 29.82 -4.57
N HIS A 10 -17.39 29.94 -5.62
CA HIS A 10 -17.86 30.43 -6.92
C HIS A 10 -17.56 29.50 -8.10
N ARG A 11 -16.49 28.68 -8.04
CA ARG A 11 -16.18 27.72 -9.12
C ARG A 11 -15.64 26.42 -8.54
N LYS A 12 -16.26 25.30 -8.86
CA LYS A 12 -15.72 23.98 -8.50
C LYS A 12 -14.50 23.68 -9.38
N ILE A 13 -13.38 23.33 -8.77
CA ILE A 13 -12.10 23.06 -9.45
C ILE A 13 -11.95 21.54 -9.69
N SER A 14 -12.20 20.74 -8.66
CA SER A 14 -12.07 19.29 -8.72
C SER A 14 -12.97 18.58 -7.70
N THR A 15 -13.15 17.27 -7.87
CA THR A 15 -13.96 16.43 -6.99
C THR A 15 -13.34 15.03 -6.83
N CYS A 16 -13.60 14.39 -5.70
CA CYS A 16 -13.30 12.98 -5.42
C CYS A 16 -14.45 12.36 -4.60
N GLU A 17 -14.33 11.07 -4.26
CA GLU A 17 -15.35 10.35 -3.47
C GLU A 17 -15.58 10.95 -2.08
N LEU A 18 -14.57 11.60 -1.49
CA LEU A 18 -14.67 12.19 -0.16
C LEU A 18 -15.17 13.63 -0.15
N GLY A 19 -15.12 14.36 -1.28
CA GLY A 19 -15.45 15.77 -1.28
C GLY A 19 -15.07 16.54 -2.53
N GLU A 20 -14.99 17.85 -2.37
CA GLU A 20 -14.88 18.80 -3.48
C GLU A 20 -13.88 19.90 -3.16
N VAL A 21 -13.21 20.40 -4.20
CA VAL A 21 -12.31 21.55 -4.12
C VAL A 21 -12.89 22.68 -4.94
N TRP A 22 -12.94 23.86 -4.34
CA TRP A 22 -13.57 25.05 -4.90
C TRP A 22 -12.58 26.21 -4.96
N ALA A 23 -12.72 27.05 -5.99
CA ALA A 23 -12.25 28.42 -5.96
C ALA A 23 -13.25 29.25 -5.15
N ALA A 24 -12.73 30.04 -4.23
CA ALA A 24 -13.51 30.87 -3.32
C ALA A 24 -12.93 32.27 -3.19
N ARG A 25 -13.73 33.19 -2.64
CA ARG A 25 -13.29 34.54 -2.24
C ARG A 25 -13.69 34.82 -0.81
N ASP A 26 -12.90 35.59 -0.08
CA ASP A 26 -13.31 36.12 1.23
C ASP A 26 -14.07 37.45 1.09
N SER A 27 -14.45 38.07 2.21
CA SER A 27 -15.13 39.38 2.23
C SER A 27 -14.30 40.54 1.70
N ALA A 28 -12.98 40.36 1.55
CA ALA A 28 -12.07 41.34 0.96
C ALA A 28 -11.79 41.04 -0.53
N GLU A 29 -12.58 40.16 -1.15
CA GLU A 29 -12.45 39.71 -2.54
C GLU A 29 -11.12 39.01 -2.87
N ARG A 30 -10.36 38.56 -1.85
CA ARG A 30 -9.09 37.85 -2.06
C ARG A 30 -9.34 36.41 -2.50
N PRO A 31 -8.54 35.85 -3.42
CA PRO A 31 -8.77 34.52 -3.96
C PRO A 31 -8.23 33.41 -3.04
N PHE A 32 -9.05 32.38 -2.83
CA PHE A 32 -8.71 31.17 -2.06
C PHE A 32 -9.09 29.90 -2.83
N THR A 33 -8.47 28.80 -2.44
CA THR A 33 -8.95 27.45 -2.73
C THR A 33 -9.49 26.84 -1.44
N VAL A 34 -10.64 26.17 -1.51
CA VAL A 34 -11.31 25.58 -0.35
C VAL A 34 -11.62 24.12 -0.64
N ALA A 35 -11.07 23.22 0.18
CA ALA A 35 -11.43 21.81 0.21
C ALA A 35 -12.59 21.61 1.19
N VAL A 36 -13.66 20.98 0.73
CA VAL A 36 -14.90 20.74 1.48
C VAL A 36 -15.17 19.24 1.53
N LEU A 37 -15.19 18.66 2.72
CA LEU A 37 -15.49 17.25 2.93
C LEU A 37 -17.00 17.01 2.80
N ALA A 38 -17.40 15.99 2.05
CA ALA A 38 -18.80 15.62 1.90
C ALA A 38 -19.39 15.17 3.26
N PRO A 39 -20.64 15.55 3.60
CA PRO A 39 -21.25 15.18 4.89
C PRO A 39 -21.26 13.67 5.15
N ALA A 40 -21.60 12.86 4.14
CA ALA A 40 -21.60 11.40 4.25
C ALA A 40 -20.20 10.83 4.56
N ALA A 41 -19.14 11.42 3.97
CA ALA A 41 -17.77 11.03 4.28
C ALA A 41 -17.39 11.42 5.71
N ALA A 42 -17.82 12.60 6.18
CA ALA A 42 -17.55 13.08 7.53
C ALA A 42 -18.15 12.19 8.62
N GLU A 43 -19.31 11.56 8.36
CA GLU A 43 -19.93 10.57 9.26
C GLU A 43 -19.24 9.20 9.21
N GLY A 44 -18.60 8.85 8.09
CA GLY A 44 -17.84 7.62 7.90
C GLY A 44 -16.42 7.60 8.49
N GLY A 45 -16.11 8.47 9.46
CA GLY A 45 -14.79 8.56 10.10
C GLY A 45 -13.72 9.31 9.30
N TRP A 46 -14.06 9.90 8.15
CA TRP A 46 -13.09 10.70 7.37
C TRP A 46 -12.84 12.09 7.96
N ARG A 47 -13.65 12.53 8.93
CA ARG A 47 -13.50 13.84 9.58
C ARG A 47 -12.15 13.98 10.26
N GLU A 48 -11.79 13.01 11.10
CA GLU A 48 -10.52 12.97 11.83
C GLU A 48 -9.35 12.83 10.85
N ALA A 49 -9.53 12.02 9.81
CA ALA A 49 -8.54 11.87 8.76
C ALA A 49 -8.29 13.20 8.02
N PHE A 50 -9.36 13.88 7.59
CA PHE A 50 -9.29 15.18 6.91
C PHE A 50 -8.64 16.26 7.77
N ALA A 51 -9.02 16.34 9.06
CA ALA A 51 -8.42 17.26 10.03
C ALA A 51 -6.91 17.01 10.21
N ALA A 52 -6.52 15.76 10.41
CA ALA A 52 -5.12 15.43 10.60
C ALA A 52 -4.29 15.58 9.32
N ALA A 53 -4.87 15.44 8.11
CA ALA A 53 -4.16 15.74 6.86
C ALA A 53 -3.86 17.24 6.77
N ALA A 54 -4.86 18.08 7.03
CA ALA A 54 -4.71 19.53 7.08
C ALA A 54 -3.64 19.96 8.10
N ASN A 55 -3.70 19.43 9.32
CA ASN A 55 -2.73 19.76 10.39
C ASN A 55 -1.30 19.30 10.09
N THR A 56 -1.12 18.21 9.33
CA THR A 56 0.22 17.80 8.91
C THR A 56 0.76 18.73 7.83
N LEU A 57 -0.06 19.07 6.82
CA LEU A 57 0.33 19.98 5.73
C LEU A 57 0.65 21.39 6.24
N ALA A 58 -0.07 21.88 7.26
CA ALA A 58 0.22 23.16 7.90
C ALA A 58 1.55 23.16 8.67
N ARG A 59 2.01 22.01 9.17
CA ARG A 59 3.26 21.89 9.93
C ARG A 59 4.49 21.67 9.07
N SER A 60 4.33 21.06 7.90
CA SER A 60 5.45 20.71 7.02
C SER A 60 5.88 21.85 6.09
N ASP A 61 5.52 23.10 6.39
CA ASP A 61 5.68 24.29 5.53
C ASP A 61 5.15 24.13 4.09
N GLY A 62 4.34 23.09 3.84
CA GLY A 62 3.95 22.67 2.49
C GLY A 62 2.66 23.32 1.99
N LEU A 63 1.84 23.87 2.89
CA LEU A 63 0.57 24.49 2.52
C LEU A 63 0.16 25.58 3.52
N PRO A 64 0.09 26.86 3.13
CA PRO A 64 -0.38 27.92 4.02
C PRO A 64 -1.90 27.82 4.17
N ILE A 65 -2.32 27.08 5.19
CA ILE A 65 -3.72 26.99 5.59
C ILE A 65 -4.11 28.31 6.27
N THR A 66 -5.02 29.05 5.63
CA THR A 66 -5.48 30.37 6.11
C THR A 66 -6.72 30.26 6.98
N GLY A 67 -7.43 29.14 6.92
CA GLY A 67 -8.58 28.86 7.77
C GLY A 67 -9.04 27.41 7.65
N ALA A 68 -9.63 26.86 8.69
CA ALA A 68 -10.22 25.52 8.67
C ALA A 68 -11.33 25.39 9.71
N ASN A 69 -12.30 24.51 9.45
CA ASN A 69 -13.24 24.04 10.45
C ASN A 69 -13.43 22.53 10.27
N HIS A 70 -13.01 21.75 11.26
CA HIS A 70 -13.09 20.29 11.22
C HIS A 70 -14.29 19.72 12.00
N THR A 71 -14.91 20.53 12.86
CA THR A 71 -15.95 20.08 13.79
C THR A 71 -17.36 20.45 13.32
N GLY A 72 -17.48 21.38 12.37
CA GLY A 72 -18.75 21.76 11.77
C GLY A 72 -19.43 20.62 10.99
N PRO A 73 -20.73 20.75 10.68
CA PRO A 73 -21.47 19.72 9.93
C PRO A 73 -20.86 19.45 8.55
N VAL A 74 -20.20 20.45 7.96
CA VAL A 74 -19.45 20.34 6.71
C VAL A 74 -18.01 20.75 6.97
N PRO A 75 -17.08 19.79 7.18
CA PRO A 75 -15.67 20.10 7.41
C PRO A 75 -15.02 20.74 6.19
N TRP A 76 -14.17 21.73 6.41
CA TRP A 76 -13.49 22.45 5.33
C TRP A 76 -12.11 22.99 5.72
N VAL A 77 -11.28 23.23 4.70
CA VAL A 77 -9.94 23.84 4.79
C VAL A 77 -9.77 24.83 3.65
N ALA A 78 -9.28 26.03 3.95
CA ALA A 78 -9.00 27.08 2.98
C ALA A 78 -7.50 27.39 2.92
N CYS A 79 -7.00 27.58 1.70
CA CYS A 79 -5.62 27.94 1.40
C CYS A 79 -5.59 29.12 0.42
N ALA A 80 -4.56 29.95 0.51
CA ALA A 80 -4.34 31.03 -0.47
C ALA A 80 -4.20 30.45 -1.89
N ALA A 81 -4.82 31.08 -2.89
CA ALA A 81 -4.82 30.58 -4.27
C ALA A 81 -3.48 30.72 -5.01
N GLU A 82 -2.52 31.48 -4.45
CA GLU A 82 -1.26 31.82 -5.10
C GLU A 82 -0.28 30.65 -5.20
N GLN A 83 -0.55 29.51 -4.55
CA GLN A 83 0.39 28.40 -4.42
C GLN A 83 -0.19 27.07 -4.95
N GLY A 84 0.14 26.76 -6.20
CA GLY A 84 -0.04 25.42 -6.79
C GLY A 84 -1.46 24.87 -6.65
N ALA A 85 -1.57 23.57 -6.33
CA ALA A 85 -2.86 22.90 -6.19
C ALA A 85 -3.67 23.34 -4.94
N GLY A 86 -3.11 24.19 -4.06
CA GLY A 86 -3.81 24.77 -2.92
C GLY A 86 -4.45 23.72 -2.00
N ALA A 87 -5.70 23.95 -1.59
CA ALA A 87 -6.44 23.06 -0.69
C ALA A 87 -6.66 21.63 -1.24
N ALA A 88 -6.47 21.40 -2.54
CA ALA A 88 -6.50 20.06 -3.13
C ALA A 88 -5.49 19.10 -2.48
N HIS A 89 -4.36 19.60 -1.97
CA HIS A 89 -3.36 18.79 -1.28
C HIS A 89 -3.91 18.04 -0.07
N VAL A 90 -4.96 18.55 0.58
CA VAL A 90 -5.60 17.86 1.71
C VAL A 90 -6.18 16.52 1.27
N PHE A 91 -6.87 16.47 0.13
CA PHE A 91 -7.41 15.22 -0.41
C PHE A 91 -6.33 14.33 -1.03
N LEU A 92 -5.33 14.91 -1.68
CA LEU A 92 -4.18 14.16 -2.20
C LEU A 92 -3.39 13.47 -1.06
N ALA A 93 -3.21 14.14 0.07
CA ALA A 93 -2.57 13.57 1.27
C ALA A 93 -3.40 12.43 1.90
N LEU A 94 -4.70 12.36 1.60
CA LEU A 94 -5.58 11.25 1.96
C LEU A 94 -5.59 10.14 0.89
N GLY A 95 -4.72 10.20 -0.11
CA GLY A 95 -4.64 9.23 -1.20
C GLY A 95 -5.77 9.34 -2.23
N GLN A 96 -6.57 10.40 -2.17
CA GLN A 96 -7.71 10.56 -3.08
C GLN A 96 -7.26 11.02 -4.46
N ARG A 97 -7.86 10.44 -5.50
CA ARG A 97 -7.71 10.92 -6.88
C ARG A 97 -8.74 12.02 -7.13
N LEU A 98 -8.25 13.23 -7.38
CA LEU A 98 -9.08 14.36 -7.75
C LEU A 98 -9.32 14.36 -9.26
N THR A 99 -10.59 14.40 -9.66
CA THR A 99 -10.99 14.58 -11.05
C THR A 99 -11.24 16.08 -11.27
N PRO A 100 -10.49 16.76 -12.16
CA PRO A 100 -10.77 18.14 -12.52
C PRO A 100 -12.20 18.25 -13.05
N VAL A 101 -12.95 19.25 -12.58
CA VAL A 101 -14.24 19.58 -13.19
C VAL A 101 -13.90 20.28 -14.49
N GLY A 102 -14.16 19.61 -15.61
CA GLY A 102 -13.84 20.14 -16.94
C GLY A 102 -14.34 21.57 -17.04
N GLU A 103 -13.43 22.49 -17.36
CA GLU A 103 -13.81 23.87 -17.60
C GLU A 103 -14.84 23.84 -18.74
N PRO A 104 -16.05 24.43 -18.57
CA PRO A 104 -17.03 24.45 -19.63
C PRO A 104 -16.34 25.06 -20.83
N SER A 105 -16.10 24.25 -21.86
CA SER A 105 -15.38 24.68 -23.05
C SER A 105 -16.04 25.96 -23.50
N ALA A 106 -15.31 27.08 -23.37
CA ALA A 106 -15.79 28.38 -23.79
C ALA A 106 -16.20 28.20 -25.25
N GLY A 107 -17.52 28.26 -25.48
CA GLY A 107 -18.12 27.90 -26.74
C GLY A 107 -17.37 28.56 -27.87
N THR A 108 -17.02 27.77 -28.86
CA THR A 108 -16.50 28.21 -30.15
C THR A 108 -17.34 29.42 -30.59
N GLY A 109 -16.78 30.62 -30.45
CA GLY A 109 -17.40 31.82 -30.96
C GLY A 109 -17.65 31.63 -32.46
N PRO A 110 -18.78 32.13 -33.00
CA PRO A 110 -19.06 32.03 -34.42
C PRO A 110 -17.88 32.59 -35.21
N GLN A 111 -17.32 31.77 -36.10
CA GLN A 111 -16.27 32.20 -37.02
C GLN A 111 -16.75 33.45 -37.74
N GLY A 112 -16.09 34.58 -37.46
CA GLY A 112 -16.26 35.80 -38.21
C GLY A 112 -15.93 35.52 -39.68
N VAL A 113 -16.94 35.66 -40.53
CA VAL A 113 -16.81 35.66 -41.99
C VAL A 113 -15.84 36.78 -42.36
N GLY A 114 -14.65 36.41 -42.85
CA GLY A 114 -13.67 37.35 -43.37
C GLY A 114 -14.15 38.00 -44.68
N PRO A 115 -13.74 39.25 -44.96
CA PRO A 115 -14.15 39.98 -46.17
C PRO A 115 -13.51 39.41 -47.45
N PRO A 116 -14.14 39.60 -48.62
CA PRO A 116 -13.67 39.06 -49.90
C PRO A 116 -12.43 39.81 -50.39
N ALA A 117 -11.29 39.12 -50.49
CA ALA A 117 -10.10 39.62 -51.16
C ALA A 117 -10.23 39.40 -52.68
N GLY A 118 -10.07 40.48 -53.44
CA GLY A 118 -10.06 40.53 -54.90
C GLY A 118 -8.80 39.91 -55.54
N PRO A 119 -8.71 39.95 -56.88
CA PRO A 119 -7.96 38.99 -57.68
C PRO A 119 -6.51 39.42 -57.96
N ALA A 120 -5.61 38.44 -58.07
CA ALA A 120 -4.26 38.60 -58.61
C ALA A 120 -3.86 37.34 -59.42
N PRO A 121 -2.92 37.47 -60.39
CA PRO A 121 -3.02 36.82 -61.69
C PRO A 121 -2.26 35.50 -61.82
N ALA A 122 -2.57 34.84 -62.93
CA ALA A 122 -2.11 33.54 -63.40
C ALA A 122 -0.58 33.37 -63.51
N THR A 123 -0.13 32.15 -63.21
CA THR A 123 0.97 31.52 -63.95
C THR A 123 0.70 30.01 -64.12
N ARG A 124 0.70 29.60 -65.40
CA ARG A 124 0.55 28.24 -65.92
C ARG A 124 1.85 27.43 -65.78
N ALA A 125 1.71 26.13 -65.49
CA ALA A 125 2.36 25.00 -66.18
C ALA A 125 1.78 23.69 -65.58
N ALA A 126 0.83 23.02 -66.24
CA ALA A 126 1.03 21.95 -67.25
C ALA A 126 1.31 20.57 -66.62
N GLY A 127 0.32 19.66 -66.69
CA GLY A 127 0.50 18.23 -66.40
C GLY A 127 -0.78 17.41 -66.10
N VAL A 128 -1.61 17.16 -67.13
CA VAL A 128 -2.39 15.92 -67.46
C VAL A 128 -2.63 14.91 -66.30
N GLY A 129 -3.83 14.71 -65.70
CA GLY A 129 -5.08 14.03 -66.17
C GLY A 129 -5.10 12.51 -65.83
N PRO A 130 -6.22 11.73 -65.73
CA PRO A 130 -7.66 12.02 -65.49
C PRO A 130 -8.28 11.16 -64.31
N ALA A 131 -9.29 11.62 -63.57
CA ALA A 131 -10.76 11.45 -63.70
C ALA A 131 -11.41 10.21 -63.01
N THR A 132 -12.68 10.43 -62.62
CA THR A 132 -13.75 9.54 -62.10
C THR A 132 -13.76 9.30 -60.58
N ASP A 133 -14.86 9.33 -59.83
CA ASP A 133 -16.24 9.82 -60.03
C ASP A 133 -16.89 9.95 -58.63
N HIS A 134 -17.82 10.91 -58.49
CA HIS A 134 -18.83 11.01 -57.42
C HIS A 134 -19.89 9.89 -57.58
N PRO A 135 -20.67 9.46 -56.57
CA PRO A 135 -21.80 10.28 -56.08
C PRO A 135 -22.24 10.14 -54.60
N THR A 136 -22.70 11.29 -54.09
CA THR A 136 -23.90 11.58 -53.29
C THR A 136 -24.81 10.44 -52.78
N GLY A 137 -25.26 10.55 -51.52
CA GLY A 137 -26.52 9.94 -51.07
C GLY A 137 -26.81 10.02 -49.56
N ARG A 138 -27.45 11.10 -49.11
CA ARG A 138 -28.33 11.19 -47.91
C ARG A 138 -29.78 10.95 -48.41
N PRO A 139 -30.75 10.34 -47.69
CA PRO A 139 -31.46 10.85 -46.48
C PRO A 139 -31.67 9.71 -45.44
N GLY A 140 -32.20 9.82 -44.21
CA GLY A 140 -33.16 10.70 -43.54
C GLY A 140 -34.17 9.81 -42.76
N GLY A 141 -34.61 10.26 -41.57
CA GLY A 141 -35.69 9.64 -40.75
C GLY A 141 -35.18 8.71 -39.64
N GLY A 142 -35.50 8.83 -38.35
CA GLY A 142 -36.62 9.50 -37.68
C GLY A 142 -37.61 8.46 -37.15
N ALA A 143 -37.63 8.20 -35.84
CA ALA A 143 -38.84 7.87 -35.06
C ALA A 143 -38.50 7.57 -33.59
N SER A 144 -39.18 8.30 -32.70
CA SER A 144 -39.42 7.96 -31.30
C SER A 144 -40.39 6.78 -31.18
N ALA A 145 -40.21 5.95 -30.14
CA ALA A 145 -41.31 5.27 -29.47
C ALA A 145 -40.94 5.01 -28.00
N ALA A 146 -41.86 5.38 -27.10
CA ALA A 146 -41.87 5.05 -25.69
C ALA A 146 -42.88 3.89 -25.43
N PRO A 147 -43.20 3.54 -24.18
CA PRO A 147 -42.80 2.32 -23.49
C PRO A 147 -43.86 1.21 -23.52
N ALA A 148 -43.46 -0.02 -23.24
CA ALA A 148 -44.39 -1.13 -22.97
C ALA A 148 -44.12 -1.74 -21.59
N ASP A 149 -45.17 -1.75 -20.79
CA ASP A 149 -45.38 -2.53 -19.56
C ASP A 149 -45.11 -4.03 -19.76
N GLY A 150 -44.66 -4.68 -18.69
CA GLY A 150 -44.50 -6.13 -18.68
C GLY A 150 -44.07 -6.69 -17.33
N SER A 151 -45.02 -6.77 -16.39
CA SER A 151 -44.90 -7.51 -15.14
C SER A 151 -44.47 -8.97 -15.34
N ARG A 152 -43.54 -9.47 -14.50
CA ARG A 152 -43.62 -10.82 -13.88
C ARG A 152 -42.48 -11.03 -12.87
N ALA A 153 -42.85 -11.11 -11.60
CA ALA A 153 -42.05 -11.73 -10.54
C ALA A 153 -42.28 -13.25 -10.55
N PRO A 154 -41.28 -14.09 -10.24
CA PRO A 154 -41.52 -15.43 -9.74
C PRO A 154 -41.32 -15.49 -8.22
N MET A 155 -42.38 -15.96 -7.55
CA MET A 155 -42.34 -16.51 -6.19
C MET A 155 -41.41 -17.73 -6.15
N ALA A 156 -40.57 -17.83 -5.12
CA ALA A 156 -39.93 -19.08 -4.73
C ALA A 156 -40.63 -19.61 -3.48
N THR A 157 -41.30 -20.74 -3.67
CA THR A 157 -42.08 -21.50 -2.71
C THR A 157 -41.16 -22.23 -1.73
N ALA A 158 -41.50 -22.16 -0.44
CA ALA A 158 -40.96 -23.01 0.60
C ALA A 158 -41.49 -24.46 0.44
N LEU A 159 -40.61 -25.45 0.58
CA LEU A 159 -41.00 -26.86 0.69
C LEU A 159 -40.19 -27.52 1.81
N SER A 160 -40.94 -27.85 2.87
CA SER A 160 -40.58 -28.79 3.92
C SER A 160 -40.72 -30.23 3.40
N ALA A 161 -39.74 -31.10 3.72
CA ALA A 161 -39.95 -32.52 3.98
C ALA A 161 -38.67 -33.14 4.55
N GLY A 162 -38.75 -33.69 5.77
CA GLY A 162 -37.77 -34.63 6.30
C GLY A 162 -38.05 -36.06 5.81
N PRO A 163 -37.18 -37.02 6.20
CA PRO A 163 -37.70 -38.13 6.99
C PRO A 163 -36.81 -38.51 8.18
N ALA A 164 -37.47 -39.13 9.16
CA ALA A 164 -36.95 -39.68 10.41
C ALA A 164 -36.27 -41.03 10.23
N THR A 165 -35.34 -41.37 11.14
CA THR A 165 -35.33 -42.64 11.92
C THR A 165 -34.22 -42.62 12.99
N ASP A 166 -34.61 -43.03 14.20
CA ASP A 166 -33.90 -43.80 15.25
C ASP A 166 -32.52 -43.32 15.74
N GLY A 167 -32.20 -43.18 17.03
CA GLY A 167 -32.82 -43.67 18.27
C GLY A 167 -31.68 -44.09 19.20
N SER A 168 -31.50 -43.42 20.36
CA SER A 168 -30.88 -43.95 21.61
C SER A 168 -30.69 -42.81 22.64
N ALA A 169 -31.45 -42.87 23.74
CA ALA A 169 -31.26 -42.10 24.96
C ALA A 169 -30.20 -42.75 25.87
N PRO A 170 -29.62 -42.04 26.86
CA PRO A 170 -30.03 -42.27 28.26
C PRO A 170 -29.98 -40.97 29.13
N PRO A 171 -30.07 -41.01 30.49
CA PRO A 171 -31.27 -40.61 31.22
C PRO A 171 -31.14 -39.27 31.97
N ALA A 172 -32.32 -38.78 32.35
CA ALA A 172 -32.57 -37.55 33.09
C ALA A 172 -31.86 -37.47 34.45
N GLY A 173 -31.17 -36.34 34.68
CA GLY A 173 -30.75 -35.84 35.99
C GLY A 173 -31.57 -34.60 36.38
N ALA A 174 -32.03 -34.60 37.63
CA ALA A 174 -33.01 -33.70 38.25
C ALA A 174 -32.69 -32.18 38.22
N PRO A 175 -33.71 -31.31 38.35
CA PRO A 175 -33.53 -29.86 38.37
C PRO A 175 -32.96 -29.37 39.72
N ARG A 176 -31.90 -28.56 39.65
CA ARG A 176 -31.39 -27.78 40.80
C ARG A 176 -32.18 -26.48 40.97
N PRO A 177 -32.49 -26.07 42.21
CA PRO A 177 -33.18 -24.82 42.49
C PRO A 177 -32.26 -23.61 42.32
N SER A 178 -32.78 -22.59 41.66
CA SER A 178 -32.22 -21.24 41.56
C SER A 178 -32.28 -20.52 42.92
N GLY A 179 -31.12 -20.38 43.56
CA GLY A 179 -30.95 -19.54 44.75
C GLY A 179 -30.65 -18.08 44.36
N PRO A 180 -31.15 -17.08 45.11
CA PRO A 180 -30.85 -15.67 44.89
C PRO A 180 -29.44 -15.33 45.41
N THR A 181 -28.60 -14.77 44.55
CA THR A 181 -27.28 -14.26 44.92
C THR A 181 -27.44 -12.91 45.61
N SER A 182 -27.24 -12.88 46.93
CA SER A 182 -27.08 -11.65 47.71
C SER A 182 -25.84 -10.86 47.24
N PRO A 183 -25.93 -9.53 47.04
CA PRO A 183 -24.76 -8.69 46.81
C PRO A 183 -23.97 -8.51 48.12
N ALA A 184 -22.65 -8.61 48.02
CA ALA A 184 -21.72 -8.34 49.12
C ALA A 184 -21.72 -6.84 49.49
N PRO A 185 -21.47 -6.47 50.76
CA PRO A 185 -21.45 -5.07 51.21
C PRO A 185 -20.26 -4.31 50.61
N GLN A 186 -20.54 -3.16 49.99
CA GLN A 186 -19.50 -2.17 49.64
C GLN A 186 -18.90 -1.56 50.91
N PRO A 187 -17.57 -1.38 50.98
CA PRO A 187 -16.94 -0.58 52.04
C PRO A 187 -17.33 0.90 51.93
N PRO A 188 -17.46 1.62 53.06
CA PRO A 188 -17.91 3.01 53.09
C PRO A 188 -16.88 3.95 52.43
N ALA A 189 -17.40 4.88 51.62
CA ALA A 189 -16.63 5.97 51.05
C ALA A 189 -16.08 6.91 52.15
N PRO A 190 -14.85 7.44 52.00
CA PRO A 190 -14.32 8.41 52.94
C PRO A 190 -15.13 9.72 52.92
N PRO A 191 -15.27 10.41 54.06
CA PRO A 191 -16.07 11.63 54.17
C PRO A 191 -15.48 12.76 53.34
N ARG A 192 -16.34 13.41 52.56
CA ARG A 192 -16.07 14.72 51.93
C ARG A 192 -15.97 15.76 53.04
N THR A 193 -14.76 16.22 53.34
CA THR A 193 -14.54 17.42 54.15
C THR A 193 -14.91 18.65 53.33
N ALA A 194 -15.87 19.39 53.86
CA ALA A 194 -16.29 20.69 53.40
C ALA A 194 -15.23 21.76 53.73
N SER A 195 -15.02 22.65 52.77
CA SER A 195 -14.83 24.10 52.89
C SER A 195 -14.01 24.65 54.07
N THR A 196 -12.83 25.20 53.74
CA THR A 196 -12.13 26.20 54.57
C THR A 196 -11.74 27.40 53.68
N PRO A 197 -11.70 28.63 54.23
CA PRO A 197 -11.79 29.86 53.47
C PRO A 197 -10.45 30.31 52.87
N GLN A 198 -10.61 31.05 51.77
CA GLN A 198 -9.67 31.96 51.13
C GLN A 198 -8.68 32.61 52.12
N GLN A 199 -7.42 32.16 52.08
CA GLN A 199 -6.28 32.87 52.68
C GLN A 199 -5.45 33.49 51.54
N ALA A 200 -5.25 34.79 51.64
CA ALA A 200 -4.49 35.60 50.69
C ALA A 200 -3.03 35.11 50.58
N LEU A 201 -2.57 34.90 49.35
CA LEU A 201 -1.16 34.63 49.05
C LEU A 201 -0.33 35.93 49.18
N PRO A 202 0.81 35.91 49.90
CA PRO A 202 1.81 36.97 49.83
C PRO A 202 2.55 36.94 48.48
N ALA A 203 2.97 38.12 48.03
CA ALA A 203 3.72 38.33 46.80
C ALA A 203 4.99 37.46 46.69
N LEU A 204 5.15 36.79 45.55
CA LEU A 204 6.38 36.06 45.19
C LEU A 204 7.53 37.05 44.91
N PRO A 205 8.73 36.85 45.49
CA PRO A 205 9.92 37.61 45.11
C PRO A 205 10.45 37.15 43.74
N ARG A 206 10.88 38.15 42.98
CA ARG A 206 11.51 38.09 41.65
C ARG A 206 12.74 37.17 41.67
N PRO A 207 12.93 36.26 40.69
CA PRO A 207 14.13 35.43 40.62
C PRO A 207 15.34 36.29 40.21
N ALA A 208 16.41 36.19 41.00
CA ALA A 208 17.73 36.73 40.69
C ALA A 208 18.42 35.90 39.59
N PRO A 209 19.31 36.50 38.79
CA PRO A 209 20.03 35.79 37.74
C PRO A 209 20.95 34.71 38.32
N HIS A 210 20.85 33.50 37.79
CA HIS A 210 21.68 32.35 38.16
C HIS A 210 23.17 32.65 37.89
N GLN A 211 23.97 32.66 38.96
CA GLN A 211 25.42 32.54 38.86
C GLN A 211 25.78 31.11 38.44
N VAL A 212 26.55 31.01 37.37
CA VAL A 212 27.16 29.78 36.88
C VAL A 212 28.26 29.36 37.86
N VAL A 213 28.05 28.25 38.57
CA VAL A 213 29.08 27.59 39.38
C VAL A 213 29.86 26.64 38.47
N PRO A 214 31.20 26.75 38.36
CA PRO A 214 32.01 25.79 37.60
C PRO A 214 32.02 24.44 38.30
N TYR A 215 31.59 23.38 37.60
CA TYR A 215 31.76 22.01 38.06
C TYR A 215 33.23 21.60 37.94
N PRO A 216 33.82 20.96 38.97
CA PRO A 216 35.17 20.41 38.88
C PRO A 216 35.17 19.20 37.93
N HIS A 217 36.07 19.22 36.96
CA HIS A 217 36.29 18.11 36.02
C HIS A 217 36.76 16.84 36.78
N PRO A 218 36.22 15.66 36.46
CA PRO A 218 36.76 14.41 36.98
C PRO A 218 38.16 14.14 36.38
N PRO A 219 39.06 13.48 37.14
CA PRO A 219 40.42 13.21 36.68
C PRO A 219 40.43 12.26 35.47
N VAL A 220 41.20 12.64 34.46
CA VAL A 220 41.47 11.86 33.25
C VAL A 220 42.28 10.63 33.64
N MET A 221 41.68 9.44 33.55
CA MET A 221 42.40 8.18 33.68
C MET A 221 43.16 7.87 32.38
N PRO A 222 44.45 7.47 32.43
CA PRO A 222 45.21 7.12 31.24
C PRO A 222 44.65 5.84 30.59
N ARG A 223 44.38 5.95 29.28
CA ARG A 223 43.91 4.87 28.42
C ARG A 223 44.99 3.79 28.29
N PRO A 224 44.70 2.51 28.59
CA PRO A 224 45.66 1.43 28.35
C PRO A 224 45.96 1.30 26.86
N ALA A 225 47.24 1.26 26.50
CA ALA A 225 47.67 0.96 25.14
C ALA A 225 47.30 -0.49 24.76
N PRO A 226 46.80 -0.74 23.54
CA PRO A 226 46.51 -2.09 23.09
C PRO A 226 47.79 -2.91 22.95
N ALA A 227 47.83 -4.07 23.62
CA ALA A 227 48.87 -5.08 23.47
C ALA A 227 48.92 -5.57 22.01
N GLY A 228 50.14 -5.65 21.46
CA GLY A 228 50.39 -6.01 20.07
C GLY A 228 49.87 -7.41 19.72
N TYR A 229 49.24 -7.51 18.56
CA TYR A 229 48.90 -8.79 17.93
C TYR A 229 50.16 -9.39 17.26
N PRO A 230 50.38 -10.72 17.35
CA PRO A 230 51.45 -11.37 16.63
C PRO A 230 51.17 -11.40 15.12
N ALA A 231 52.21 -11.09 14.34
CA ALA A 231 52.19 -11.11 12.88
C ALA A 231 52.05 -12.54 12.36
N TYR A 232 51.03 -12.79 11.53
CA TYR A 232 50.92 -14.03 10.75
C TYR A 232 51.64 -13.87 9.40
N PRO A 233 52.39 -14.89 8.93
CA PRO A 233 53.08 -14.84 7.64
C PRO A 233 52.11 -14.98 6.46
N PRO A 234 52.48 -14.44 5.27
CA PRO A 234 51.63 -14.48 4.09
C PRO A 234 51.54 -15.88 3.49
N VAL A 235 50.31 -16.37 3.32
CA VAL A 235 50.02 -17.61 2.58
C VAL A 235 50.00 -17.31 1.09
N THR A 236 50.92 -17.91 0.34
CA THR A 236 50.96 -17.83 -1.13
C THR A 236 49.89 -18.76 -1.73
N ALA A 237 48.89 -18.18 -2.38
CA ALA A 237 47.86 -18.92 -3.10
C ALA A 237 48.42 -19.47 -4.43
N ARG A 238 48.47 -20.80 -4.54
CA ARG A 238 48.89 -21.52 -5.74
C ARG A 238 47.69 -21.63 -6.69
N GLY A 239 47.71 -20.87 -7.79
CA GLY A 239 46.67 -20.88 -8.81
C GLY A 239 46.61 -22.21 -9.56
N ARG A 240 45.43 -22.83 -9.60
CA ARG A 240 45.11 -23.98 -10.45
C ARG A 240 44.21 -23.49 -11.57
N SER A 241 44.75 -23.47 -12.79
CA SER A 241 44.09 -22.97 -14.00
C SER A 241 42.99 -23.94 -14.48
N HIS A 242 41.73 -23.52 -14.43
CA HIS A 242 40.57 -24.24 -14.96
C HIS A 242 40.25 -23.86 -16.42
N THR A 243 41.28 -23.64 -17.24
CA THR A 243 41.12 -23.22 -18.65
C THR A 243 40.65 -24.36 -19.56
N GLY A 244 40.66 -25.62 -19.10
CA GLY A 244 40.27 -26.78 -19.91
C GLY A 244 38.77 -27.06 -20.00
N TRP A 245 37.95 -26.59 -19.05
CA TRP A 245 36.53 -26.96 -19.02
C TRP A 245 35.67 -26.18 -20.02
N TRP A 246 36.05 -24.93 -20.32
CA TRP A 246 35.30 -24.08 -21.24
C TRP A 246 35.29 -24.59 -22.69
N LEU A 247 36.35 -25.28 -23.13
CA LEU A 247 36.41 -25.84 -24.48
C LEU A 247 35.48 -27.07 -24.65
N ALA A 248 35.24 -27.83 -23.59
CA ALA A 248 34.32 -28.97 -23.63
C ALA A 248 32.85 -28.52 -23.77
N LEU A 249 32.49 -27.39 -23.15
CA LEU A 249 31.12 -26.86 -23.20
C LEU A 249 30.74 -26.34 -24.60
N VAL A 250 31.69 -25.69 -25.30
CA VAL A 250 31.45 -25.17 -26.65
C VAL A 250 31.24 -26.29 -27.67
N ALA A 251 31.96 -27.41 -27.54
CA ALA A 251 31.79 -28.56 -28.42
C ALA A 251 30.42 -29.23 -28.28
N VAL A 252 29.87 -29.30 -27.06
CA VAL A 252 28.54 -29.88 -26.82
C VAL A 252 27.42 -29.01 -27.39
N VAL A 253 27.52 -27.69 -27.27
CA VAL A 253 26.51 -26.76 -27.81
C VAL A 253 26.48 -26.80 -29.34
N ALA A 254 27.65 -26.88 -29.99
CA ALA A 254 27.73 -27.00 -31.45
C ALA A 254 27.08 -28.30 -31.97
N LEU A 255 27.21 -29.40 -31.21
CA LEU A 255 26.66 -30.71 -31.60
C LEU A 255 25.13 -30.76 -31.45
N VAL A 256 24.56 -30.06 -30.45
CA VAL A 256 23.10 -29.93 -30.29
C VAL A 256 22.51 -29.03 -31.38
N ALA A 257 23.18 -27.95 -31.77
CA ALA A 257 22.71 -27.08 -32.85
C ALA A 257 22.66 -27.78 -34.22
N ALA A 258 23.61 -28.69 -34.49
CA ALA A 258 23.62 -29.48 -35.72
C ALA A 258 22.49 -30.53 -35.77
N ALA A 259 22.05 -31.06 -34.63
CA ALA A 259 20.99 -32.07 -34.57
C ALA A 259 19.57 -31.50 -34.78
N VAL A 260 19.34 -30.22 -34.44
CA VAL A 260 18.01 -29.58 -34.57
C VAL A 260 17.74 -29.07 -35.99
N GLY A 261 18.76 -28.90 -36.83
CA GLY A 261 18.61 -28.40 -38.20
C GLY A 261 18.04 -29.38 -39.23
N ALA A 262 17.82 -30.65 -38.88
CA ALA A 262 17.49 -31.70 -39.86
C ALA A 262 16.02 -32.15 -39.89
N VAL A 263 15.12 -31.55 -39.11
CA VAL A 263 13.69 -31.94 -39.08
C VAL A 263 12.80 -30.74 -39.44
N GLY A 264 12.81 -30.36 -40.72
CA GLY A 264 11.98 -29.28 -41.25
C GLY A 264 11.54 -29.57 -42.68
N GLY A 265 10.52 -30.42 -42.83
CA GLY A 265 9.86 -30.62 -44.12
C GLY A 265 8.76 -31.67 -44.04
N PHE A 266 7.49 -31.24 -44.06
CA PHE A 266 6.33 -31.77 -44.83
C PHE A 266 4.98 -31.43 -44.16
N GLY A 267 4.08 -30.81 -44.95
CA GLY A 267 2.61 -30.95 -44.94
C GLY A 267 1.83 -30.53 -43.67
N LEU A 268 0.63 -29.95 -43.71
CA LEU A 268 -0.46 -30.05 -44.67
C LEU A 268 -1.44 -28.87 -44.44
N ALA A 269 -2.10 -28.51 -45.53
CA ALA A 269 -3.30 -27.68 -45.55
C ALA A 269 -4.48 -28.38 -44.87
N GLY A 270 -5.37 -27.59 -44.26
CA GLY A 270 -6.65 -28.05 -43.73
C GLY A 270 -7.59 -26.88 -43.47
N ARG A 271 -8.57 -26.71 -44.37
CA ARG A 271 -9.62 -25.69 -44.40
C ARG A 271 -10.84 -26.18 -43.60
N SER A 272 -11.61 -25.22 -43.07
CA SER A 272 -13.09 -25.16 -43.01
C SER A 272 -13.74 -25.04 -41.62
N ASP A 273 -14.37 -23.87 -41.45
CA ASP A 273 -15.75 -23.59 -41.02
C ASP A 273 -16.27 -23.90 -39.60
N GLY A 274 -17.00 -22.91 -39.07
CA GLY A 274 -18.18 -23.19 -38.25
C GLY A 274 -18.40 -22.23 -37.09
N GLY A 275 -19.30 -21.25 -37.27
CA GLY A 275 -19.59 -20.23 -36.29
C GLY A 275 -20.22 -20.72 -34.97
N ARG A 276 -19.98 -19.94 -33.91
CA ARG A 276 -20.94 -19.74 -32.81
C ARG A 276 -20.63 -18.41 -32.13
N THR A 277 -21.48 -17.42 -32.41
CA THR A 277 -21.55 -16.15 -31.67
C THR A 277 -22.09 -16.41 -30.28
N GLY A 278 -21.19 -16.56 -29.30
CA GLY A 278 -21.52 -16.51 -27.88
C GLY A 278 -21.52 -15.06 -27.41
N VAL A 279 -22.65 -14.60 -26.87
CA VAL A 279 -22.75 -13.32 -26.16
C VAL A 279 -21.84 -13.39 -24.93
N VAL A 280 -20.71 -12.70 -24.99
CA VAL A 280 -19.82 -12.51 -23.84
C VAL A 280 -20.49 -11.50 -22.91
N ALA A 281 -21.02 -11.98 -21.79
CA ALA A 281 -21.40 -11.13 -20.68
C ALA A 281 -20.16 -10.34 -20.25
N GLY A 282 -20.25 -9.01 -20.27
CA GLY A 282 -19.17 -8.13 -19.87
C GLY A 282 -18.79 -8.38 -18.42
N THR A 283 -17.67 -9.07 -18.22
CA THR A 283 -17.01 -9.19 -16.92
C THR A 283 -16.57 -7.78 -16.54
N ALA A 284 -17.31 -7.15 -15.62
CA ALA A 284 -16.89 -5.90 -15.01
C ALA A 284 -15.50 -6.12 -14.42
N THR A 285 -14.50 -5.44 -14.97
CA THR A 285 -13.14 -5.46 -14.44
C THR A 285 -13.20 -4.81 -13.06
N PRO A 286 -12.88 -5.52 -11.96
CA PRO A 286 -12.91 -4.92 -10.64
C PRO A 286 -11.90 -3.76 -10.63
N THR A 287 -12.39 -2.56 -10.37
CA THR A 287 -11.56 -1.39 -10.14
C THR A 287 -10.65 -1.71 -8.94
N PRO A 288 -9.32 -1.76 -9.11
CA PRO A 288 -8.42 -2.07 -8.01
C PRO A 288 -8.48 -0.92 -7.00
N SER A 289 -8.97 -1.19 -5.80
CA SER A 289 -8.95 -0.26 -4.67
C SER A 289 -7.51 0.21 -4.45
N ALA A 290 -7.28 1.50 -4.68
CA ALA A 290 -5.96 2.14 -4.67
C ALA A 290 -5.42 2.38 -3.25
N ASP A 291 -5.89 1.62 -2.26
CA ASP A 291 -5.70 1.93 -0.85
C ASP A 291 -4.50 1.15 -0.29
N LEU A 292 -3.40 1.87 -0.04
CA LEU A 292 -2.26 1.48 0.81
C LEU A 292 -1.44 0.24 0.39
N GLY A 293 -1.73 -0.41 -0.75
CA GLY A 293 -1.10 -1.70 -1.10
C GLY A 293 -1.41 -2.80 -0.08
N LEU A 294 -2.55 -2.67 0.60
CA LEU A 294 -3.09 -3.75 1.40
C LEU A 294 -3.61 -4.84 0.44
N PRO A 295 -3.54 -6.12 0.83
CA PRO A 295 -4.22 -7.16 0.08
C PRO A 295 -5.70 -6.75 -0.04
N GLY A 296 -6.22 -6.72 -1.28
CA GLY A 296 -7.60 -6.30 -1.55
C GLY A 296 -8.65 -7.22 -0.90
N THR A 297 -8.21 -8.39 -0.42
CA THR A 297 -9.02 -9.33 0.37
C THR A 297 -8.44 -9.42 1.78
N PRO A 298 -9.24 -9.30 2.84
CA PRO A 298 -8.79 -9.52 4.21
C PRO A 298 -8.08 -10.89 4.36
N PRO A 299 -7.05 -11.00 5.22
CA PRO A 299 -6.40 -12.28 5.47
C PRO A 299 -7.42 -13.29 6.02
N ARG A 300 -7.29 -14.55 5.61
CA ARG A 300 -8.17 -15.63 6.07
C ARG A 300 -7.83 -16.01 7.50
N GLN A 301 -6.53 -16.02 7.83
CA GLN A 301 -6.04 -16.36 9.16
C GLN A 301 -4.98 -15.34 9.59
N PRO A 302 -5.41 -14.13 10.03
CA PRO A 302 -4.47 -13.14 10.53
C PRO A 302 -3.69 -13.67 11.72
N GLY A 303 -2.46 -13.19 11.91
CA GLY A 303 -1.67 -13.57 13.08
C GLY A 303 -2.28 -13.05 14.38
N VAL A 304 -2.10 -13.80 15.47
CA VAL A 304 -2.68 -13.51 16.78
C VAL A 304 -1.92 -12.38 17.48
N GLU A 305 -2.66 -11.40 17.99
CA GLU A 305 -2.16 -10.23 18.74
C GLU A 305 -2.47 -10.38 20.24
N PRO A 306 -1.66 -9.80 21.15
CA PRO A 306 -0.41 -9.07 20.90
C PRO A 306 0.76 -10.02 20.60
N PRO A 307 1.88 -9.56 20.02
CA PRO A 307 3.03 -10.42 19.78
C PRO A 307 3.67 -10.84 21.10
N ILE A 308 4.05 -12.11 21.22
CA ILE A 308 4.80 -12.61 22.37
C ILE A 308 6.28 -12.29 22.23
N GLY A 309 6.99 -12.13 23.34
CA GLY A 309 8.46 -12.03 23.32
C GLY A 309 9.09 -13.35 22.86
N GLY A 310 10.19 -13.26 22.10
CA GLY A 310 10.95 -14.46 21.70
C GLY A 310 12.24 -14.19 20.95
N GLY A 311 12.37 -13.01 20.31
CA GLY A 311 13.55 -12.70 19.51
C GLY A 311 13.50 -13.36 18.14
N TRP A 312 14.50 -13.07 17.32
CA TRP A 312 14.82 -13.89 16.16
C TRP A 312 15.68 -15.07 16.63
N PRO A 313 15.49 -16.30 16.13
CA PRO A 313 16.26 -17.45 16.62
C PRO A 313 17.75 -17.21 16.43
N ALA A 314 18.54 -17.34 17.51
CA ALA A 314 19.99 -17.15 17.45
C ALA A 314 20.68 -18.17 16.51
N ALA A 315 20.09 -19.35 16.38
CA ALA A 315 20.53 -20.41 15.47
C ALA A 315 19.85 -20.35 14.08
N ALA A 316 19.17 -19.24 13.74
CA ALA A 316 18.59 -19.10 12.41
C ALA A 316 19.71 -19.14 11.35
N PRO A 317 19.54 -19.91 10.27
CA PRO A 317 20.57 -20.04 9.26
C PRO A 317 20.80 -18.70 8.54
N THR A 318 22.05 -18.40 8.25
CA THR A 318 22.49 -17.25 7.44
C THR A 318 23.26 -17.75 6.23
N PHE A 319 23.45 -16.89 5.23
CA PHE A 319 24.32 -17.22 4.11
C PHE A 319 25.78 -17.25 4.56
N ALA A 320 26.45 -18.37 4.35
CA ALA A 320 27.90 -18.46 4.52
C ALA A 320 28.62 -17.68 3.40
N GLY A 321 29.88 -17.29 3.62
CA GLY A 321 30.69 -16.62 2.58
C GLY A 321 30.92 -17.47 1.33
N THR A 322 30.79 -18.79 1.45
CA THR A 322 30.90 -19.76 0.35
C THR A 322 29.58 -20.07 -0.33
N ASP A 323 28.45 -19.59 0.21
CA ASP A 323 27.14 -19.88 -0.38
C ASP A 323 27.01 -19.15 -1.73
N PRO A 324 26.59 -19.85 -2.80
CA PRO A 324 26.34 -19.22 -4.10
C PRO A 324 25.13 -18.27 -3.97
N THR A 325 25.42 -16.98 -3.86
CA THR A 325 24.41 -15.94 -3.67
C THR A 325 24.54 -14.83 -4.71
N ARG A 326 23.46 -14.09 -4.89
CA ARG A 326 23.46 -12.81 -5.59
C ARG A 326 22.81 -11.75 -4.74
N GLU A 327 23.18 -10.51 -4.98
CA GLU A 327 22.60 -9.35 -4.30
C GLU A 327 21.40 -8.84 -5.10
N ILE A 328 20.28 -8.61 -4.42
CA ILE A 328 19.11 -7.93 -4.97
C ILE A 328 19.19 -6.47 -4.54
N THR A 329 19.17 -5.58 -5.53
CA THR A 329 19.28 -4.13 -5.36
C THR A 329 18.26 -3.41 -6.25
N GLY A 330 18.03 -2.12 -6.00
CA GLY A 330 17.24 -1.27 -6.89
C GLY A 330 15.74 -1.59 -6.96
N LEU A 331 15.19 -2.32 -5.98
CA LEU A 331 13.74 -2.48 -5.87
C LEU A 331 13.14 -1.16 -5.37
N ALA A 332 12.18 -0.60 -6.09
CA ALA A 332 11.51 0.62 -5.65
C ALA A 332 10.87 0.45 -4.26
N GLY A 333 11.14 1.40 -3.38
CA GLY A 333 10.72 1.39 -1.98
C GLY A 333 11.65 0.59 -1.05
N VAL A 334 12.54 -0.23 -1.58
CA VAL A 334 13.59 -0.92 -0.80
C VAL A 334 14.90 -0.15 -1.00
N ASP A 335 15.31 0.58 0.02
CA ASP A 335 16.49 1.44 0.06
C ASP A 335 17.76 0.71 0.51
N PHE A 336 17.68 -0.62 0.64
CA PHE A 336 18.80 -1.48 0.99
C PHE A 336 18.93 -2.66 0.03
N SER A 337 20.12 -3.25 0.04
CA SER A 337 20.42 -4.49 -0.67
C SER A 337 20.29 -5.70 0.25
N PHE A 338 19.95 -6.86 -0.30
CA PHE A 338 19.96 -8.11 0.45
C PHE A 338 20.38 -9.29 -0.43
N ARG A 339 20.88 -10.36 0.20
CA ARG A 339 21.37 -11.56 -0.48
C ARG A 339 20.25 -12.58 -0.67
N VAL A 340 20.28 -13.25 -1.81
CA VAL A 340 19.42 -14.39 -2.16
C VAL A 340 20.23 -15.51 -2.83
N PRO A 341 19.75 -16.76 -2.88
CA PRO A 341 20.41 -17.83 -3.63
C PRO A 341 20.54 -17.51 -5.12
N ILE A 342 21.54 -18.08 -5.80
CA ILE A 342 21.60 -18.00 -7.27
C ILE A 342 20.30 -18.54 -7.90
N GLY A 343 19.77 -17.82 -8.88
CA GLY A 343 18.51 -18.14 -9.57
C GLY A 343 17.28 -17.42 -9.02
N TRP A 344 17.29 -16.97 -7.75
CA TRP A 344 16.17 -16.21 -7.16
C TRP A 344 16.00 -14.85 -7.83
N SER A 345 14.79 -14.53 -8.28
CA SER A 345 14.46 -13.22 -8.87
C SER A 345 13.32 -12.56 -8.13
N CYS A 346 13.30 -11.23 -8.12
CA CYS A 346 12.19 -10.42 -7.62
C CYS A 346 11.59 -9.65 -8.81
N THR A 347 10.34 -9.97 -9.14
CA THR A 347 9.59 -9.31 -10.23
C THR A 347 8.49 -8.44 -9.62
N GLU A 348 8.33 -7.22 -10.11
CA GLU A 348 7.25 -6.34 -9.66
C GLU A 348 5.89 -6.93 -10.00
N ALA A 349 5.07 -7.14 -8.97
CA ALA A 349 3.70 -7.62 -9.07
C ALA A 349 2.69 -6.47 -9.06
N GLY A 350 3.05 -5.32 -8.49
CA GLY A 350 2.23 -4.12 -8.49
C GLY A 350 2.86 -2.96 -7.72
N ARG A 351 2.43 -1.74 -8.05
CA ARG A 351 2.95 -0.51 -7.42
C ARG A 351 1.87 0.55 -7.32
N THR A 352 1.90 1.28 -6.22
CA THR A 352 1.11 2.49 -5.99
C THR A 352 2.04 3.64 -5.53
N SER A 353 1.49 4.83 -5.28
CA SER A 353 2.27 5.96 -4.76
C SER A 353 2.90 5.69 -3.39
N GLY A 354 2.30 4.81 -2.59
CA GLY A 354 2.75 4.50 -1.22
C GLY A 354 3.18 3.06 -1.01
N SER A 355 3.20 2.21 -2.04
CA SER A 355 3.55 0.80 -1.89
C SER A 355 4.14 0.18 -3.14
N ALA A 356 4.99 -0.84 -2.95
CA ALA A 356 5.51 -1.68 -4.01
C ALA A 356 5.41 -3.14 -3.58
N HIS A 357 4.99 -4.01 -4.49
CA HIS A 357 4.83 -5.45 -4.27
C HIS A 357 5.67 -6.19 -5.30
N TYR A 358 6.52 -7.08 -4.81
CA TYR A 358 7.37 -7.95 -5.60
C TYR A 358 7.06 -9.41 -5.30
N ARG A 359 7.12 -10.25 -6.34
CA ARG A 359 7.17 -11.69 -6.21
C ARG A 359 8.63 -12.13 -6.31
N CYS A 360 9.17 -12.61 -5.19
CA CYS A 360 10.56 -12.99 -5.03
C CYS A 360 10.69 -14.50 -4.85
N GLY A 361 11.51 -15.18 -5.65
CA GLY A 361 11.75 -16.61 -5.48
C GLY A 361 12.31 -17.29 -6.72
N ILE A 362 12.26 -18.62 -6.69
CA ILE A 362 12.48 -19.51 -7.84
C ILE A 362 11.27 -20.40 -8.07
N PRO A 363 10.90 -20.66 -9.34
CA PRO A 363 9.94 -21.71 -9.63
C PRO A 363 10.52 -23.07 -9.23
N ALA A 364 9.71 -23.88 -8.57
CA ALA A 364 9.99 -25.28 -8.25
C ALA A 364 9.46 -26.20 -9.37
N ALA A 365 9.94 -27.44 -9.39
CA ALA A 365 9.57 -28.42 -10.42
C ALA A 365 8.08 -28.78 -10.41
N ASP A 366 7.41 -28.64 -9.27
CA ASP A 366 5.98 -28.87 -9.08
C ASP A 366 5.11 -27.65 -9.48
N GLY A 367 5.73 -26.60 -10.03
CA GLY A 367 5.05 -25.34 -10.36
C GLY A 367 4.80 -24.42 -9.16
N SER A 368 5.17 -24.84 -7.94
CA SER A 368 5.16 -23.96 -6.77
C SER A 368 6.35 -22.98 -6.82
N ILE A 369 6.38 -22.00 -5.92
CA ILE A 369 7.49 -21.05 -5.82
C ILE A 369 8.19 -21.27 -4.47
N ILE A 370 9.51 -21.45 -4.49
CA ILE A 370 10.35 -21.33 -3.29
C ILE A 370 10.64 -19.84 -3.14
N GLY A 371 9.98 -19.21 -2.17
CA GLY A 371 9.89 -17.76 -2.06
C GLY A 371 8.45 -17.30 -1.84
N GLY A 372 8.08 -16.13 -2.34
CA GLY A 372 6.78 -15.54 -2.10
C GLY A 372 6.78 -14.03 -2.34
N ASP A 373 6.10 -13.29 -1.47
CA ASP A 373 5.87 -11.87 -1.63
C ASP A 373 6.84 -11.05 -0.77
N LEU A 374 7.36 -9.97 -1.36
CA LEU A 374 8.01 -8.86 -0.66
C LEU A 374 7.18 -7.62 -0.93
N VAL A 375 6.59 -7.04 0.12
CA VAL A 375 5.77 -5.84 0.04
C VAL A 375 6.43 -4.75 0.86
N VAL A 376 6.63 -3.58 0.26
CA VAL A 376 7.01 -2.37 1.00
C VAL A 376 5.86 -1.38 0.96
N ARG A 377 5.57 -0.77 2.10
CA ARG A 377 4.54 0.25 2.26
C ARG A 377 5.09 1.46 3.01
N GLN A 378 4.62 2.63 2.63
CA GLN A 378 4.77 3.86 3.39
C GLN A 378 3.68 3.92 4.47
N CYS A 379 4.04 4.37 5.66
CA CYS A 379 3.11 4.78 6.70
C CYS A 379 2.80 6.28 6.51
N PRO A 380 1.60 6.68 6.05
CA PRO A 380 1.31 8.08 5.71
C PRO A 380 1.44 9.07 6.88
N ARG A 381 1.44 8.60 8.14
CA ARG A 381 1.42 9.43 9.36
C ARG A 381 2.34 8.90 10.47
N LEU A 382 3.42 8.23 10.11
CA LEU A 382 4.32 7.46 10.99
C LEU A 382 3.73 6.09 11.38
N CYS A 383 4.60 5.10 11.54
CA CYS A 383 4.24 3.76 11.98
C CYS A 383 4.17 3.70 13.53
N THR A 384 3.17 4.36 14.12
CA THR A 384 2.89 4.28 15.57
C THR A 384 2.56 2.85 16.00
N ASP A 385 2.64 2.52 17.29
CA ASP A 385 2.33 1.17 17.81
C ASP A 385 0.93 0.68 17.43
N GLU A 386 -0.06 1.57 17.53
CA GLU A 386 -1.43 1.30 17.11
C GLU A 386 -1.49 0.99 15.62
N ARG A 387 -0.81 1.80 14.79
CA ARG A 387 -0.76 1.58 13.34
C ARG A 387 -0.04 0.30 12.97
N ARG A 388 1.08 -0.02 13.62
CA ARG A 388 1.83 -1.28 13.41
C ARG A 388 0.98 -2.49 13.78
N THR A 389 0.17 -2.38 14.83
CA THR A 389 -0.80 -3.42 15.23
C THR A 389 -1.90 -3.58 14.19
N ALA A 390 -2.46 -2.46 13.69
CA ALA A 390 -3.46 -2.50 12.62
C ALA A 390 -2.92 -3.13 11.32
N LEU A 391 -1.69 -2.78 10.93
CA LEU A 391 -1.04 -3.36 9.75
C LEU A 391 -0.72 -4.85 9.93
N ARG A 392 -0.26 -5.29 11.11
CA ARG A 392 -0.04 -6.73 11.39
C ARG A 392 -1.32 -7.56 11.29
N ARG A 393 -2.46 -7.03 11.74
CA ARG A 393 -3.76 -7.69 11.62
C ARG A 393 -4.24 -7.84 10.17
N GLN A 394 -3.64 -7.13 9.23
CA GLN A 394 -3.94 -7.23 7.80
C GLN A 394 -3.05 -8.25 7.08
N GLU A 395 -2.06 -8.84 7.76
CA GLU A 395 -1.18 -9.84 7.18
C GLU A 395 -1.68 -11.26 7.46
N GLU A 396 -1.65 -12.08 6.41
CA GLU A 396 -1.89 -13.51 6.49
C GLU A 396 -0.71 -14.15 7.22
N ALA A 397 -0.97 -14.78 8.36
CA ALA A 397 0.05 -15.48 9.16
C ALA A 397 -0.47 -16.80 9.71
N TRP A 398 -1.41 -17.44 8.99
CA TRP A 398 -1.90 -18.79 9.28
C TRP A 398 -2.44 -18.96 10.71
N GLY A 399 -2.98 -17.89 11.29
CA GLY A 399 -3.51 -17.90 12.66
C GLY A 399 -2.45 -18.10 13.73
N LEU A 400 -1.17 -17.91 13.40
CA LEU A 400 -0.05 -18.13 14.31
C LEU A 400 0.10 -16.93 15.25
N GLN A 401 0.60 -17.22 16.45
CA GLN A 401 1.01 -16.21 17.41
C GLN A 401 2.22 -15.42 16.87
N TRP A 402 2.09 -14.10 16.74
CA TRP A 402 3.22 -13.25 16.36
C TRP A 402 4.32 -13.33 17.42
N VAL A 403 5.57 -13.43 16.98
CA VAL A 403 6.77 -13.37 17.83
C VAL A 403 7.48 -12.03 17.60
N ARG A 404 7.72 -11.29 18.68
CA ARG A 404 8.45 -10.02 18.69
C ARG A 404 9.96 -10.27 18.68
N SER A 405 10.66 -9.64 17.74
CA SER A 405 12.11 -9.68 17.59
C SER A 405 12.71 -8.28 17.66
N GLY A 406 12.67 -7.66 18.85
CA GLY A 406 13.05 -6.25 19.03
C GLY A 406 11.85 -5.31 18.89
N GLU A 407 12.10 -4.00 18.85
CA GLU A 407 11.03 -3.01 18.89
C GLU A 407 10.24 -2.93 17.57
N PHE A 408 10.92 -3.08 16.43
CA PHE A 408 10.37 -2.82 15.10
C PHE A 408 10.23 -4.07 14.22
N THR A 409 10.36 -5.26 14.79
CA THR A 409 10.31 -6.49 14.01
C THR A 409 9.42 -7.54 14.67
N THR A 410 8.59 -8.18 13.87
CA THR A 410 7.72 -9.30 14.28
C THR A 410 7.71 -10.36 13.20
N TRP A 411 7.59 -11.62 13.59
CA TRP A 411 7.60 -12.73 12.65
C TRP A 411 6.74 -13.89 13.15
N ALA A 412 6.39 -14.80 12.24
CA ALA A 412 5.74 -16.06 12.53
C ALA A 412 6.20 -17.10 11.50
N GLU A 413 6.31 -18.38 11.90
CA GLU A 413 6.65 -19.46 10.97
C GLU A 413 5.88 -20.74 11.30
N THR A 414 5.71 -21.60 10.30
CA THR A 414 5.01 -22.89 10.42
C THR A 414 5.62 -23.91 9.46
N ALA A 415 5.52 -25.19 9.82
CA ALA A 415 5.83 -26.31 8.93
C ALA A 415 4.59 -26.80 8.14
N ARG A 416 3.45 -26.10 8.29
CA ARG A 416 2.22 -26.37 7.56
C ARG A 416 1.56 -25.10 7.07
N VAL A 417 1.29 -25.03 5.77
CA VAL A 417 0.53 -23.95 5.11
C VAL A 417 -0.73 -24.56 4.55
N ASP A 418 -1.89 -24.04 4.93
CA ASP A 418 -3.22 -24.52 4.49
C ASP A 418 -3.40 -26.04 4.68
N GLY A 419 -2.84 -26.60 5.76
CA GLY A 419 -2.87 -28.02 6.08
C GLY A 419 -1.84 -28.89 5.35
N ALA A 420 -1.20 -28.37 4.29
CA ALA A 420 -0.17 -29.08 3.53
C ALA A 420 1.21 -29.01 4.24
N PRO A 421 2.06 -30.04 4.13
CA PRO A 421 3.43 -30.04 4.68
C PRO A 421 4.34 -29.13 3.88
N ARG A 422 4.21 -27.82 4.12
CA ARG A 422 4.95 -26.75 3.46
C ARG A 422 5.39 -25.75 4.50
N TYR A 423 6.65 -25.34 4.42
CA TYR A 423 7.20 -24.30 5.27
C TYR A 423 6.58 -22.95 4.90
N GLY A 424 6.18 -22.18 5.89
CA GLY A 424 5.68 -20.82 5.76
C GLY A 424 6.40 -19.90 6.74
N LEU A 425 6.80 -18.71 6.27
CA LEU A 425 7.39 -17.65 7.08
C LEU A 425 6.76 -16.31 6.73
N VAL A 426 6.35 -15.56 7.75
CA VAL A 426 5.97 -14.16 7.62
C VAL A 426 6.89 -13.33 8.50
N TYR A 427 7.54 -12.35 7.92
CA TYR A 427 8.44 -11.43 8.61
C TYR A 427 8.02 -9.99 8.30
N LEU A 428 7.86 -9.20 9.35
CA LEU A 428 7.54 -7.79 9.26
C LEU A 428 8.63 -6.97 9.92
N SER A 429 9.09 -5.92 9.24
CA SER A 429 10.02 -4.94 9.78
C SER A 429 9.51 -3.53 9.51
N TYR A 430 9.83 -2.61 10.41
CA TYR A 430 9.56 -1.19 10.25
C TYR A 430 10.86 -0.41 10.41
N TRP A 431 11.13 0.53 9.51
CA TRP A 431 12.33 1.36 9.55
C TRP A 431 12.02 2.78 9.08
N ARG A 432 13.04 3.64 9.17
CA ARG A 432 12.99 5.04 8.79
C ARG A 432 13.64 5.18 7.42
N SER A 433 12.99 5.85 6.46
CA SER A 433 13.61 6.19 5.18
C SER A 433 14.79 7.16 5.34
N VAL A 434 14.79 7.93 6.44
CA VAL A 434 15.82 8.91 6.78
C VAL A 434 16.23 8.67 8.24
N PRO A 435 17.53 8.52 8.58
CA PRO A 435 17.97 8.09 9.91
C PRO A 435 17.39 8.91 11.09
N GLU A 436 17.27 10.23 10.91
CA GLU A 436 16.80 11.15 11.94
C GLU A 436 15.27 11.34 11.98
N ASP A 437 14.55 10.78 11.01
CA ASP A 437 13.10 10.91 10.93
C ASP A 437 12.38 9.83 11.74
N ALA A 438 11.07 9.94 11.81
CA ALA A 438 10.24 8.92 12.41
C ALA A 438 10.01 7.74 11.43
N ILE A 439 9.72 6.57 12.01
CA ILE A 439 9.51 5.33 11.25
C ILE A 439 8.33 5.50 10.31
N ASP A 440 8.60 5.34 9.02
CA ASP A 440 7.67 5.65 7.93
C ASP A 440 7.56 4.52 6.91
N ARG A 441 8.29 3.42 7.09
CA ARG A 441 8.24 2.24 6.22
C ARG A 441 7.83 0.97 6.95
N GLN A 442 7.12 0.13 6.22
CA GLN A 442 6.85 -1.26 6.57
C GLN A 442 7.32 -2.16 5.44
N LEU A 443 7.99 -3.25 5.80
CA LEU A 443 8.30 -4.37 4.92
C LEU A 443 7.55 -5.58 5.43
N VAL A 444 6.94 -6.30 4.50
CA VAL A 444 6.32 -7.59 4.72
C VAL A 444 6.99 -8.59 3.79
N LEU A 445 7.55 -9.64 4.37
CA LEU A 445 8.08 -10.79 3.67
C LEU A 445 7.15 -11.97 3.97
N ARG A 446 6.46 -12.50 2.97
CA ARG A 446 5.61 -13.68 3.11
C ARG A 446 6.09 -14.76 2.16
N MET A 447 6.75 -15.77 2.72
CA MET A 447 7.49 -16.77 1.96
C MET A 447 6.99 -18.17 2.28
N THR A 448 7.03 -19.04 1.29
CA THR A 448 6.76 -20.47 1.44
C THR A 448 7.80 -21.31 0.71
N ALA A 449 8.01 -22.53 1.17
CA ALA A 449 8.91 -23.49 0.53
C ALA A 449 8.52 -24.94 0.89
N PRO A 450 8.92 -25.93 0.07
CA PRO A 450 9.04 -27.30 0.54
C PRO A 450 9.86 -27.39 1.84
N LEU A 451 9.53 -28.36 2.71
CA LEU A 451 10.15 -28.46 4.05
C LEU A 451 11.67 -28.65 4.00
N ASP A 452 12.18 -29.37 3.00
CA ASP A 452 13.61 -29.59 2.75
C ASP A 452 14.34 -28.33 2.23
N ARG A 453 13.59 -27.27 1.89
CA ARG A 453 14.10 -25.97 1.41
C ARG A 453 13.79 -24.82 2.39
N ALA A 454 13.28 -25.12 3.59
CA ALA A 454 12.93 -24.12 4.60
C ALA A 454 14.11 -23.19 4.97
N ASP A 455 15.32 -23.77 5.07
CA ASP A 455 16.51 -23.01 5.44
C ASP A 455 16.88 -21.94 4.41
N GLU A 456 16.58 -22.13 3.13
CA GLU A 456 16.83 -21.10 2.12
C GLU A 456 15.97 -19.87 2.34
N VAL A 457 14.68 -20.06 2.64
CA VAL A 457 13.76 -18.96 2.98
C VAL A 457 14.21 -18.26 4.25
N ARG A 458 14.62 -19.02 5.29
CA ARG A 458 15.15 -18.44 6.53
C ARG A 458 16.43 -17.63 6.29
N LYS A 459 17.35 -18.10 5.45
CA LYS A 459 18.58 -17.35 5.09
C LYS A 459 18.24 -16.03 4.38
N VAL A 460 17.28 -16.03 3.45
CA VAL A 460 16.80 -14.79 2.80
C VAL A 460 16.19 -13.83 3.82
N ALA A 461 15.30 -14.32 4.68
CA ALA A 461 14.70 -13.50 5.73
C ALA A 461 15.74 -12.93 6.70
N ALA A 462 16.76 -13.72 7.06
CA ALA A 462 17.88 -13.27 7.88
C ALA A 462 18.71 -12.19 7.17
N SER A 463 18.92 -12.30 5.85
CA SER A 463 19.60 -11.26 5.08
C SER A 463 18.81 -9.96 5.00
N VAL A 464 17.49 -10.03 4.81
CA VAL A 464 16.60 -8.86 4.83
C VAL A 464 16.61 -8.22 6.22
N ARG A 465 16.49 -9.03 7.28
CA ARG A 465 16.57 -8.57 8.66
C ARG A 465 17.86 -7.83 8.94
N ALA A 466 19.01 -8.39 8.54
CA ALA A 466 20.31 -7.76 8.72
C ALA A 466 20.39 -6.39 8.03
N ALA A 467 19.85 -6.27 6.82
CA ALA A 467 19.85 -5.02 6.07
C ALA A 467 18.88 -3.97 6.65
N THR A 468 17.72 -4.38 7.17
CA THR A 468 16.77 -3.45 7.82
C THR A 468 17.21 -3.02 9.22
N PHE A 469 18.14 -3.74 9.87
CA PHE A 469 18.61 -3.40 11.21
C PHE A 469 19.75 -2.36 11.20
N THR A 470 20.41 -2.20 10.06
CA THR A 470 21.49 -1.22 9.88
C THR A 470 21.02 0.18 9.50
N ILE A 471 19.71 0.34 9.27
CA ILE A 471 19.04 1.60 8.93
C ILE A 471 18.24 2.04 10.14
#